data_AF-A0A924F3E9-F1
#
_entry.id   AF-A0A924F3E9-F1
#
_cell.length_a   1.000
_cell.length_b   1.000
_cell.length_c   1.000
_cell.angle_alpha   90.00
_cell.angle_beta   90.00
_cell.angle_gamma   90.00
#
_symmetry.space_group_name_H-M   'P 1'
#
loop_
_entity.id
_entity.type
_entity.pdbx_description
1 polymer ?
#
loop_
_entity_poly.entity_id
_entity_poly.type
_entity_poly.pdbx_seq_one_letter_code
_entity_poly.pdbx_strand_id
1 'polypeptide(L)' 'MGSVGVAGEAHLFFSRELSWLEFNARVLNEARDPRTPLLERLKFLAIFSSNLDEFYMVRVGGLRRKLKSGKG' A
#
# COMPACT_ATOMS: atom_id res chain seq x y z
N MET A 1 1.06 1.73 -43.77
CA MET A 1 0.60 0.91 -42.62
C MET A 1 1.80 0.68 -41.72
N GLY A 2 2.06 1.46 -40.66
CA GLY A 2 1.17 1.69 -39.53
C GLY A 2 1.48 0.65 -38.45
N SER A 3 2.64 0.81 -37.80
CA SER A 3 3.17 -0.06 -36.74
C SER A 3 2.16 -0.25 -35.62
N VAL A 4 1.87 -1.51 -35.28
CA VAL A 4 1.13 -1.90 -34.07
C VAL A 4 1.97 -1.45 -32.88
N GLY A 5 1.61 -0.30 -32.31
CA GLY A 5 2.16 0.18 -31.06
C GLY A 5 1.82 -0.82 -29.97
N VAL A 6 2.87 -1.40 -29.39
CA VAL A 6 2.79 -2.32 -28.26
C VAL A 6 2.11 -1.58 -27.11
N ALA A 7 0.83 -1.87 -26.86
CA ALA A 7 0.08 -1.42 -25.70
C ALA A 7 0.53 -2.17 -24.42
N GLY A 8 1.84 -2.33 -24.24
CA GLY A 8 2.45 -3.21 -23.23
C GLY A 8 3.16 -2.52 -22.08
N GLU A 9 3.37 -1.19 -22.13
CA GLU A 9 4.23 -0.52 -21.13
C GLU A 9 3.48 0.28 -20.05
N ALA A 10 2.14 0.35 -20.10
CA ALA A 10 1.36 1.06 -19.08
C ALA A 10 1.11 0.25 -17.79
N HIS A 11 1.54 -1.03 -17.75
CA HIS A 11 1.22 -1.95 -16.65
C HIS A 11 2.29 -2.00 -15.54
N LEU A 12 3.34 -1.17 -15.63
CA LEU A 12 4.50 -1.25 -14.72
C LEU A 12 4.45 -0.31 -13.50
N PHE A 13 3.40 0.49 -13.35
CA PHE A 13 3.25 1.38 -12.19
C PHE A 13 2.00 1.01 -11.40
N PHE A 14 2.17 0.19 -10.36
CA PHE A 14 1.16 0.05 -9.32
C PHE A 14 0.92 1.43 -8.67
N SER A 15 -0.35 1.76 -8.39
CA SER A 15 -0.67 3.01 -7.69
C SER A 15 0.14 3.09 -6.39
N ARG A 16 0.63 4.29 -6.05
CA ARG A 16 1.46 4.51 -4.84
C ARG A 16 0.78 4.00 -3.58
N GLU A 17 -0.54 4.13 -3.53
CA GLU A 17 -1.40 3.63 -2.46
C GLU A 17 -1.36 2.11 -2.37
N LEU A 18 -1.44 1.40 -3.50
CA LEU A 18 -1.38 -0.06 -3.54
C LEU A 18 0.01 -0.58 -3.16
N SER A 19 1.09 0.04 -3.66
CA SER A 19 2.46 -0.33 -3.23
C SER A 19 2.68 -0.12 -1.73
N TRP A 20 2.07 0.92 -1.15
CA TRP A 20 2.11 1.16 0.29
C TRP A 20 1.35 0.06 1.07
N LEU A 21 0.20 -0.39 0.56
CA LEU A 21 -0.55 -1.50 1.16
C LEU A 21 0.22 -2.82 1.08
N GLU A 22 0.88 -3.11 -0.04
CA GLU A 22 1.74 -4.29 -0.19
C GLU A 22 2.94 -4.27 0.75
N PHE A 23 3.53 -3.11 1.00
CA PHE A 23 4.54 -2.96 2.03
C PHE A 23 3.99 -3.33 3.41
N ASN A 24 2.81 -2.83 3.78
CA ASN A 24 2.20 -3.16 5.07
C ASN A 24 1.79 -4.62 5.20
N ALA A 25 1.38 -5.25 4.10
CA ALA A 25 1.12 -6.69 4.08
C ALA A 25 2.37 -7.50 4.45
N ARG A 26 3.56 -7.07 4.00
CA ARG A 26 4.84 -7.71 4.39
C ARG A 26 5.14 -7.52 5.87
N VAL A 27 4.93 -6.32 6.42
CA VAL A 27 5.09 -6.06 7.88
C VAL A 27 4.16 -6.94 8.71
N LEU A 28 2.91 -7.11 8.28
CA LEU A 28 1.96 -8.00 8.95
C LEU A 28 2.37 -9.47 8.86
N ASN A 29 2.96 -9.90 7.75
CA ASN A 29 3.49 -11.25 7.62
C ASN A 29 4.57 -11.55 8.67
N GLU A 30 5.48 -10.61 8.93
CA GLU A 30 6.51 -10.76 9.98
C GLU A 30 5.89 -10.88 11.39
N ALA A 31 4.79 -10.17 11.65
CA ALA A 31 4.04 -10.30 12.91
C ALA A 31 3.37 -11.68 13.08
N ARG A 32 3.01 -12.33 11.97
CA ARG A 32 2.30 -13.61 11.95
C ARG A 32 3.21 -14.82 11.89
N ASP A 33 4.46 -14.66 11.47
CA ASP A 33 5.40 -15.76 11.32
C ASP A 33 5.78 -16.36 12.69
N PRO A 34 5.48 -17.65 12.96
CA PRO A 34 5.85 -18.31 14.21
C PRO A 34 7.38 -18.47 14.39
N ARG A 35 8.17 -18.32 13.32
CA ARG A 35 9.65 -18.33 13.38
C ARG A 35 10.22 -17.03 13.95
N THR A 36 9.44 -15.96 13.93
CA THR A 36 9.81 -14.66 14.52
C THR A 36 9.62 -14.71 16.04
N PRO A 37 10.62 -14.30 16.85
CA PRO A 37 10.48 -14.28 18.31
C PRO A 37 9.25 -13.49 18.76
N LEU A 38 8.58 -13.95 19.83
CA LEU A 38 7.28 -13.41 20.25
C LEU A 38 7.27 -11.89 20.45
N LEU A 39 8.33 -11.33 21.04
CA LEU A 39 8.45 -9.89 21.25
C LEU A 39 8.66 -9.13 19.93
N GLU A 40 9.39 -9.70 18.97
CA GLU A 40 9.56 -9.10 17.65
C GLU A 40 8.26 -9.11 16.87
N ARG A 41 7.46 -10.18 16.99
CA ARG A 41 6.10 -10.24 16.40
C ARG A 41 5.19 -9.13 16.95
N LEU A 42 5.26 -8.87 18.26
CA LEU A 42 4.52 -7.79 18.88
C LEU A 42 4.98 -6.42 18.37
N LYS A 43 6.29 -6.22 18.18
CA LYS A 43 6.83 -5.00 17.57
C LYS A 43 6.34 -4.82 16.13
N PHE A 44 6.39 -5.86 15.30
CA PHE A 44 5.85 -5.81 13.94
C PHE A 44 4.35 -5.51 13.92
N LEU A 45 3.58 -6.06 14.85
CA LEU A 45 2.16 -5.78 14.98
C LEU A 45 1.91 -4.30 15.34
N ALA A 46 2.69 -3.74 16.28
CA ALA A 46 2.61 -2.34 16.65
C ALA A 46 2.99 -1.41 15.47
N ILE A 47 4.05 -1.75 14.72
CA ILE A 47 4.45 -1.03 13.51
C ILE A 47 3.34 -1.06 12.45
N PHE A 48 2.77 -2.24 12.19
CA PHE A 48 1.66 -2.38 11.25
C PHE A 48 0.46 -1.51 11.64
N SER A 49 0.10 -1.47 12.94
CA SER A 49 -0.99 -0.63 13.43
C SER A 49 -0.74 0.85 13.20
N SER A 50 0.43 1.36 13.60
CA SER A 50 0.80 2.77 13.42
C SER A 50 0.81 3.19 11.95
N ASN A 51 1.33 2.32 11.08
CA ASN A 51 1.31 2.56 9.65
C ASN A 51 -0.13 2.66 9.12
N LEU A 52 -1.00 1.73 9.53
CA LEU A 52 -2.39 1.69 9.08
C LEU A 52 -3.14 2.98 9.46
N ASP A 53 -2.92 3.49 10.67
CA ASP A 53 -3.49 4.75 11.12
C ASP A 53 -3.05 5.93 10.24
N GLU A 54 -1.76 6.00 9.90
CA GLU A 54 -1.22 7.02 8.99
C GLU A 54 -1.89 6.95 7.60
N PHE A 55 -2.07 5.75 7.07
CA PHE A 55 -2.72 5.57 5.77
C PHE A 55 -4.16 6.07 5.74
N TYR A 56 -4.94 5.77 6.79
CA TYR A 56 -6.32 6.25 6.86
C TYR A 56 -6.40 7.77 7.01
N MET A 57 -5.57 8.36 7.87
CA MET A 57 -5.58 9.81 8.10
C MET A 57 -5.13 10.58 6.86
N VAL A 58 -4.01 10.18 6.25
CA VAL A 58 -3.36 10.95 5.18
C VAL A 58 -3.89 10.55 3.81
N ARG A 59 -3.90 9.26 3.48
CA ARG A 59 -4.15 8.77 2.12
C ARG A 59 -5.63 8.66 1.82
N VAL A 60 -6.42 8.00 2.67
CA VAL A 60 -7.88 7.89 2.47
C VAL A 60 -8.53 9.27 2.59
N GLY A 61 -8.11 10.09 3.56
CA GLY A 61 -8.55 11.48 3.68
C GLY A 61 -8.25 12.31 2.42
N GLY A 62 -7.04 12.18 1.87
CA GLY A 62 -6.63 12.85 0.62
C GLY A 62 -7.44 12.38 -0.60
N LEU A 63 -7.66 11.08 -0.74
CA LEU A 63 -8.42 10.49 -1.85
C LEU A 63 -9.88 10.96 -1.83
N ARG A 64 -10.51 10.96 -0.65
CA ARG A 64 -11.88 11.46 -0.45
C ARG A 64 -12.00 12.93 -0.83
N ARG A 65 -11.01 13.77 -0.50
CA ARG A 65 -10.99 15.18 -0.92
C ARG A 65 -10.87 15.31 -2.44
N LYS A 66 -9.98 14.55 -3.09
CA LYS A 66 -9.83 14.55 -4.56
C LYS A 66 -11.14 14.19 -5.26
N LEU A 67 -11.79 13.10 -4.84
CA LEU A 67 -13.08 12.66 -5.37
C LEU A 67 -14.18 13.72 -5.20
N LYS A 68 -14.26 14.36 -4.02
CA LYS A 68 -15.22 15.45 -3.77
C LYS A 68 -14.94 16.72 -4.58
N SER A 69 -13.69 16.96 -4.97
CA SER A 69 -13.28 18.15 -5.72
C SER A 69 -13.47 18.04 -7.24
N GLY A 70 -13.98 16.92 -7.75
CA GLY A 70 -14.36 16.77 -9.18
C GLY A 70 -13.19 16.76 -10.17
N LYS A 71 -11.95 16.58 -9.71
CA LYS A 71 -10.77 16.41 -10.58
C LYS A 71 -10.46 14.92 -10.70
N GLY A 72 -11.15 14.25 -11.61
CA GLY A 72 -10.80 12.95 -12.18
C GLY A 72 -10.21 13.16 -13.56
#